data_AF-A0A838ICM3-F1
#
_entry.id   AF-A0A838ICM3-F1
#
_cell.length_a   1.000
_cell.length_b   1.000
_cell.length_c   1.000
_cell.angle_alpha   90.00
_cell.angle_beta   90.00
_cell.angle_gamma   90.00
#
_symmetry.space_group_name_H-M   'P 1'
#
loop_
_entity.id
_entity.type
_entity.pdbx_description
1 polymer ?
#
loop_
_entity_poly.entity_id
_entity_poly.type
_entity_poly.pdbx_seq_one_letter_code
_entity_poly.pdbx_strand_id
1 'polypeptide(L)'
;MTRPTVLVAYCALHWPWRRTIQDHLDSFARYGEAEYVYANLALPWLANAHAAMRFDAILWHTTFFGWVRWTPPEQRVGVMKRARRLAARAGRQLALPQDEFLGSDQAAEAITELGIDHVFSVAAKSQWPVLYEHVDRDRVSFSRVLTGYLDEDTVHRIDAILAGRPRRAVDIGYRTGPAKPFLGRHAMLKTQVADAVRE
;
A
#
# COMPACT_ATOMS: atom_id res chain seq x y z
N MET A 1 -3.59 24.55 -19.58
CA MET A 1 -4.46 23.85 -18.61
C MET A 1 -3.64 23.64 -17.34
N THR A 2 -4.18 23.95 -16.17
CA THR A 2 -3.53 23.68 -14.89
C THR A 2 -3.47 22.17 -14.64
N ARG A 3 -2.31 21.67 -14.19
CA ARG A 3 -2.14 20.27 -13.79
C ARG A 3 -3.01 19.97 -12.56
N PRO A 4 -3.64 18.78 -12.48
CA PRO A 4 -4.36 18.40 -11.28
C PRO A 4 -3.39 18.25 -10.10
N THR A 5 -3.82 18.62 -8.91
CA THR A 5 -3.06 18.47 -7.67
C THR A 5 -3.55 17.27 -6.88
N VAL A 6 -2.68 16.29 -6.66
CA VAL A 6 -2.98 15.03 -5.98
C VAL A 6 -2.23 14.96 -4.65
N LEU A 7 -2.96 14.75 -3.56
CA LEU A 7 -2.35 14.48 -2.26
C LEU A 7 -2.13 12.98 -2.07
N VAL A 8 -0.90 12.55 -1.89
CA VAL A 8 -0.53 11.20 -1.46
C VAL A 8 -0.51 11.16 0.07
N ALA A 9 -1.53 10.53 0.64
CA ALA A 9 -1.70 10.41 2.09
C ALA A 9 -1.14 9.06 2.57
N TYR A 10 -0.16 9.10 3.47
CA TYR A 10 0.59 7.92 3.91
C TYR A 10 0.85 7.93 5.42
N CYS A 11 1.23 6.79 6.00
CA CYS A 11 1.62 6.70 7.41
C CYS A 11 3.00 6.04 7.54
N ALA A 12 3.97 6.74 8.13
CA ALA A 12 5.26 6.14 8.47
C ALA A 12 5.91 6.86 9.66
N LEU A 13 6.36 6.10 10.67
CA LEU A 13 7.03 6.66 11.84
C LEU A 13 8.53 6.35 11.90
N HIS A 14 9.00 5.36 11.14
CA HIS A 14 10.40 4.94 11.17
C HIS A 14 11.19 5.62 10.08
N TRP A 15 12.44 5.99 10.39
CA TRP A 15 13.42 6.47 9.41
C TRP A 15 14.75 5.74 9.67
N PRO A 16 15.48 5.29 8.62
CA PRO A 16 15.13 5.38 7.21
C PRO A 16 13.96 4.45 6.82
N TRP A 17 13.23 4.81 5.75
CA TRP A 17 12.19 3.93 5.21
C TRP A 17 12.80 2.71 4.53
N ARG A 18 12.03 1.60 4.49
CA ARG A 18 12.34 0.51 3.56
C ARG A 18 12.30 1.06 2.14
N ARG A 19 13.26 0.64 1.31
CA ARG A 19 13.41 1.11 -0.06
C ARG A 19 12.11 1.01 -0.88
N THR A 20 11.35 -0.09 -0.72
CA THR A 20 10.04 -0.27 -1.37
C THR A 20 9.01 0.82 -1.01
N ILE A 21 8.99 1.31 0.24
CA ILE A 21 8.07 2.39 0.64
C ILE A 21 8.51 3.70 -0.01
N GLN A 22 9.81 4.00 0.03
CA GLN A 22 10.37 5.19 -0.59
C GLN A 22 10.11 5.19 -2.09
N ASP A 23 10.50 4.13 -2.80
CA ASP A 23 10.35 4.04 -4.26
C ASP A 23 8.89 4.17 -4.67
N HIS A 24 7.96 3.56 -3.93
CA HIS A 24 6.53 3.64 -4.24
C HIS A 24 5.95 5.04 -3.97
N LEU A 25 6.32 5.70 -2.87
CA LEU A 25 5.93 7.10 -2.64
C LEU A 25 6.49 8.01 -3.73
N ASP A 26 7.79 7.91 -4.02
CA ASP A 26 8.47 8.77 -4.98
C ASP A 26 8.02 8.48 -6.43
N SER A 27 7.47 7.29 -6.71
CA SER A 27 7.02 6.90 -8.05
C SER A 27 5.94 7.83 -8.62
N PHE A 28 5.04 8.34 -7.77
CA PHE A 28 3.95 9.19 -8.25
C PHE A 28 4.47 10.48 -8.86
N ALA A 29 5.38 11.17 -8.18
CA ALA A 29 6.02 12.38 -8.71
C ALA A 29 6.96 12.09 -9.89
N ARG A 30 7.57 10.89 -9.93
CA ARG A 30 8.53 10.53 -10.99
C ARG A 30 7.86 10.14 -12.30
N TYR A 31 6.74 9.41 -12.25
CA TYR A 31 6.08 8.86 -13.44
C TYR A 31 4.70 9.45 -13.72
N GLY A 32 4.10 10.17 -12.76
CA GLY A 32 2.79 10.79 -12.91
C GLY A 32 2.85 12.17 -13.57
N GLU A 33 1.73 12.58 -14.15
CA GLU A 33 1.60 13.88 -14.85
C GLU A 33 0.97 14.99 -13.97
N ALA A 34 0.53 14.63 -12.76
CA ALA A 34 -0.08 15.54 -11.79
C ALA A 34 0.96 16.24 -10.91
N GLU A 35 0.55 17.29 -10.22
CA GLU A 35 1.32 17.89 -9.13
C GLU A 35 1.06 17.09 -7.85
N TYR A 36 2.11 16.48 -7.27
CA TYR A 36 1.97 15.60 -6.11
C TYR A 36 2.40 16.28 -4.81
N VAL A 37 1.52 16.22 -3.82
CA VAL A 37 1.78 16.67 -2.44
C VAL A 37 1.76 15.46 -1.52
N TYR A 38 2.65 15.39 -0.53
CA TYR A 38 2.77 14.23 0.35
C TYR A 38 2.43 14.61 1.79
N ALA A 39 1.48 13.90 2.40
CA ALA A 39 1.11 14.10 3.81
C ALA A 39 1.29 12.82 4.62
N ASN A 40 2.22 12.88 5.58
CA ASN A 40 2.37 11.83 6.58
C ASN A 40 1.32 12.00 7.69
N LEU A 41 0.28 11.19 7.67
CA LEU A 41 -0.79 11.24 8.66
C LEU A 41 -0.36 10.72 10.02
N ALA A 42 0.75 9.99 10.12
CA ALA A 42 1.29 9.55 11.40
C ALA A 42 1.89 10.71 12.22
N LEU A 43 2.23 11.84 11.56
CA LEU A 43 2.83 13.02 12.18
C LEU A 43 1.84 14.21 12.11
N PRO A 44 1.19 14.59 13.23
CA PRO A 44 0.08 15.56 13.20
C PRO A 44 0.43 16.92 12.60
N TRP A 45 1.62 17.46 12.85
CA TRP A 45 2.02 18.78 12.35
C TRP A 45 2.18 18.80 10.83
N LEU A 46 2.77 17.74 10.24
CA LEU A 46 2.91 17.60 8.79
C LEU A 46 1.55 17.49 8.12
N ALA A 47 0.68 16.62 8.64
CA ALA A 47 -0.67 16.47 8.10
C ALA A 47 -1.50 17.77 8.21
N ASN A 48 -1.35 18.50 9.32
CA ASN A 48 -2.08 19.76 9.53
C ASN A 48 -1.60 20.89 8.61
N ALA A 49 -0.36 20.87 8.13
CA ALA A 49 0.15 21.85 7.18
C ALA A 49 -0.66 21.89 5.88
N HIS A 50 -1.27 20.77 5.49
CA HIS A 50 -2.07 20.64 4.27
C HIS A 50 -3.57 20.85 4.48
N ALA A 51 -4.00 21.11 5.72
CA ALA A 51 -5.42 21.04 6.07
C ALA A 51 -6.28 22.18 5.50
N ALA A 52 -5.67 23.26 5.03
CA ALA A 52 -6.35 24.36 4.35
C ALA A 52 -6.39 24.20 2.83
N MET A 53 -5.55 23.31 2.27
CA MET A 53 -5.45 23.09 0.83
C MET A 53 -6.67 22.34 0.30
N ARG A 54 -6.94 22.49 -1.00
CA ARG A 54 -7.90 21.68 -1.77
C ARG A 54 -7.12 20.84 -2.77
N PHE A 55 -7.61 19.65 -3.05
CA PHE A 55 -6.97 18.71 -3.95
C PHE A 55 -7.98 18.22 -4.99
N ASP A 56 -7.52 17.97 -6.20
CA ASP A 56 -8.34 17.33 -7.22
C ASP A 56 -8.59 15.87 -6.84
N ALA A 57 -7.58 15.21 -6.26
CA ALA A 57 -7.70 13.88 -5.68
C ALA A 57 -6.83 13.66 -4.44
N ILE A 58 -7.23 12.70 -3.60
CA ILE A 58 -6.36 12.08 -2.59
C ILE A 58 -6.10 10.64 -2.97
N LEU A 59 -4.84 10.23 -2.88
CA LEU A 59 -4.40 8.85 -2.97
C LEU A 59 -4.02 8.33 -1.58
N TRP A 60 -4.84 7.42 -1.04
CA TRP A 60 -4.60 6.73 0.21
C TRP A 60 -3.60 5.59 -0.01
N HIS A 61 -2.34 5.83 0.36
CA HIS A 61 -1.23 4.94 0.10
C HIS A 61 -1.31 3.64 0.92
N THR A 62 -0.63 2.58 0.46
CA THR A 62 -0.64 1.29 1.16
C THR A 62 -0.17 1.37 2.61
N THR A 63 0.70 2.30 2.97
CA THR A 63 1.15 2.43 4.37
C THR A 63 0.08 3.05 5.27
N PHE A 64 -0.83 3.86 4.72
CA PHE A 64 -2.03 4.29 5.43
C PHE A 64 -2.93 3.07 5.72
N PHE A 65 -3.19 2.21 4.72
CA PHE A 65 -3.96 0.99 4.94
C PHE A 65 -3.27 -0.01 5.87
N GLY A 66 -1.94 -0.09 5.83
CA GLY A 66 -1.17 -0.84 6.82
C GLY A 66 -1.41 -0.32 8.23
N TRP A 67 -1.40 1.00 8.41
CA TRP A 67 -1.74 1.62 9.70
C TRP A 67 -3.17 1.28 10.13
N VAL A 68 -4.14 1.41 9.24
CA VAL A 68 -5.56 1.10 9.52
C VAL A 68 -5.69 -0.34 10.03
N ARG A 69 -5.05 -1.31 9.39
CA ARG A 69 -5.20 -2.75 9.70
C ARG A 69 -4.49 -3.21 10.96
N TRP A 70 -3.32 -2.65 11.24
CA TRP A 70 -2.43 -3.16 12.29
C TRP A 70 -2.48 -2.35 13.58
N THR A 71 -2.97 -1.11 13.52
CA THR A 71 -3.11 -0.27 14.71
C THR A 71 -4.48 -0.47 15.36
N PRO A 72 -4.54 -0.76 16.68
CA PRO A 72 -5.81 -0.89 17.39
C PRO A 72 -6.74 0.32 17.17
N PRO A 73 -8.07 0.12 17.09
CA PRO A 73 -9.04 1.17 16.80
C PRO A 73 -8.88 2.43 17.67
N GLU A 74 -8.62 2.25 18.95
CA GLU A 74 -8.41 3.32 19.93
C GLU A 74 -7.14 4.14 19.68
N GLN A 75 -6.11 3.53 19.07
CA GLN A 75 -4.85 4.18 18.74
C GLN A 75 -4.86 4.88 17.37
N ARG A 76 -5.76 4.47 16.46
CA ARG A 76 -5.87 5.08 15.11
C ARG A 76 -6.81 6.29 15.03
N VAL A 77 -7.53 6.64 16.10
CA VAL A 77 -8.49 7.77 16.14
C VAL A 77 -7.89 9.08 15.60
N GLY A 78 -6.67 9.40 16.01
CA GLY A 78 -5.99 10.63 15.57
C GLY A 78 -5.69 10.63 14.07
N VAL A 79 -5.24 9.51 13.52
CA VAL A 79 -4.95 9.35 12.09
C VAL A 79 -6.24 9.46 11.29
N MET A 80 -7.31 8.77 11.71
CA MET A 80 -8.60 8.81 11.02
C MET A 80 -9.24 10.21 11.08
N LYS A 81 -9.12 10.93 12.21
CA LYS A 81 -9.57 12.34 12.29
C LYS A 81 -8.88 13.22 11.25
N ARG A 82 -7.57 13.04 11.05
CA ARG A 82 -6.81 13.78 10.03
C ARG A 82 -7.20 13.34 8.61
N ALA A 83 -7.38 12.04 8.40
CA ALA A 83 -7.83 11.50 7.12
C ALA A 83 -9.19 12.08 6.71
N ARG A 84 -10.21 12.06 7.60
CA ARG A 84 -11.53 12.68 7.35
C ARG A 84 -11.43 14.15 6.98
N ARG A 85 -10.58 14.91 7.68
CA ARG A 85 -10.38 16.35 7.41
C ARG A 85 -9.83 16.59 6.00
N LEU A 86 -8.91 15.75 5.54
CA LEU A 86 -8.35 15.84 4.20
C LEU A 86 -9.34 15.34 3.14
N ALA A 87 -10.03 14.21 3.40
CA ALA A 87 -11.06 13.65 2.52
C ALA A 87 -12.12 14.69 2.13
N ALA A 88 -12.59 15.49 3.09
CA ALA A 88 -13.54 16.58 2.87
C ALA A 88 -13.03 17.73 1.96
N ARG A 89 -11.76 17.73 1.57
CA ARG A 89 -11.11 18.74 0.74
C ARG A 89 -10.69 18.23 -0.64
N ALA A 90 -11.02 16.99 -0.98
CA ALA A 90 -10.69 16.37 -2.26
C ALA A 90 -11.91 16.23 -3.16
N GLY A 91 -11.71 16.39 -4.47
CA GLY A 91 -12.75 16.09 -5.47
C GLY A 91 -12.96 14.59 -5.68
N ARG A 92 -11.88 13.80 -5.56
CA ARG A 92 -11.87 12.34 -5.70
C ARG A 92 -10.97 11.67 -4.69
N GLN A 93 -11.23 10.40 -4.41
CA GLN A 93 -10.50 9.61 -3.44
C GLN A 93 -10.18 8.23 -3.99
N LEU A 94 -8.90 7.91 -3.98
CA LEU A 94 -8.31 6.71 -4.57
C LEU A 94 -7.59 5.93 -3.48
N ALA A 95 -7.62 4.60 -3.55
CA ALA A 95 -7.01 3.75 -2.54
C ALA A 95 -6.08 2.71 -3.15
N LEU A 96 -4.91 2.49 -2.51
CA LEU A 96 -3.95 1.44 -2.85
C LEU A 96 -3.79 0.44 -1.69
N PRO A 97 -4.84 -0.30 -1.29
CA PRO A 97 -4.72 -1.31 -0.27
C PRO A 97 -3.93 -2.51 -0.83
N GLN A 98 -2.78 -2.84 -0.24
CA GLN A 98 -2.18 -4.17 -0.44
C GLN A 98 -3.08 -5.17 0.28
N ASP A 99 -4.09 -5.68 -0.43
CA ASP A 99 -5.31 -6.29 0.11
C ASP A 99 -5.21 -7.77 0.50
N GLU A 100 -4.08 -8.40 0.21
CA GLU A 100 -3.74 -9.79 0.57
C GLU A 100 -3.26 -9.98 2.03
N PHE A 101 -3.83 -9.23 2.99
CA PHE A 101 -3.45 -9.27 4.40
C PHE A 101 -4.65 -9.28 5.35
N LEU A 102 -4.41 -9.64 6.63
CA LEU A 102 -5.40 -9.60 7.71
C LEU A 102 -6.00 -8.19 7.89
N GLY A 103 -7.22 -8.12 8.42
CA GLY A 103 -7.92 -6.85 8.69
C GLY A 103 -8.57 -6.22 7.46
N SER A 104 -9.00 -7.02 6.48
CA SER A 104 -9.65 -6.52 5.26
C SER A 104 -10.97 -5.79 5.56
N ASP A 105 -11.70 -6.24 6.57
CA ASP A 105 -12.87 -5.58 7.16
C ASP A 105 -12.58 -4.12 7.54
N GLN A 106 -11.50 -3.89 8.28
CA GLN A 106 -11.09 -2.55 8.71
C GLN A 106 -10.71 -1.64 7.53
N ALA A 107 -10.11 -2.22 6.48
CA ALA A 107 -9.83 -1.47 5.26
C ALA A 107 -11.12 -1.13 4.49
N ALA A 108 -12.09 -2.05 4.43
CA ALA A 108 -13.40 -1.82 3.83
C ALA A 108 -14.20 -0.74 4.57
N GLU A 109 -14.14 -0.74 5.91
CA GLU A 109 -14.69 0.34 6.74
C GLU A 109 -14.06 1.69 6.41
N ALA A 110 -12.72 1.75 6.32
CA ALA A 110 -12.03 3.00 5.96
C ALA A 110 -12.36 3.48 4.54
N ILE A 111 -12.53 2.56 3.57
CA ILE A 111 -12.99 2.86 2.21
C ILE A 111 -14.36 3.56 2.24
N THR A 112 -15.27 3.03 3.04
CA THR A 112 -16.62 3.57 3.19
C THR A 112 -16.62 4.90 3.94
N GLU A 113 -15.94 4.95 5.08
CA GLU A 113 -15.87 6.12 5.97
C GLU A 113 -15.26 7.34 5.28
N LEU A 114 -14.18 7.13 4.51
CA LEU A 114 -13.52 8.22 3.81
C LEU A 114 -14.28 8.61 2.55
N GLY A 115 -15.16 7.77 2.02
CA GLY A 115 -15.86 8.03 0.76
C GLY A 115 -14.96 7.81 -0.46
N ILE A 116 -14.10 6.78 -0.42
CA ILE A 116 -13.24 6.39 -1.54
C ILE A 116 -14.10 6.06 -2.78
N ASP A 117 -13.66 6.53 -3.95
CA ASP A 117 -14.32 6.35 -5.26
C ASP A 117 -13.74 5.16 -6.05
N HIS A 118 -12.43 4.91 -5.90
CA HIS A 118 -11.73 3.87 -6.65
C HIS A 118 -10.70 3.14 -5.80
N VAL A 119 -10.64 1.82 -5.95
CA VAL A 119 -9.68 0.95 -5.27
C VAL A 119 -8.80 0.24 -6.30
N PHE A 120 -7.50 0.45 -6.19
CA PHE A 120 -6.47 -0.29 -6.91
C PHE A 120 -6.10 -1.52 -6.08
N SER A 121 -6.80 -2.61 -6.35
CA SER A 121 -6.69 -3.90 -5.65
C SER A 121 -5.58 -4.76 -6.25
N VAL A 122 -4.81 -5.46 -5.42
CA VAL A 122 -3.83 -6.46 -5.92
C VAL A 122 -4.44 -7.86 -6.05
N ALA A 123 -5.51 -8.11 -5.31
CA ALA A 123 -6.25 -9.36 -5.37
C ALA A 123 -6.91 -9.60 -6.73
N ALA A 124 -7.11 -10.89 -7.04
CA ALA A 124 -7.92 -11.28 -8.18
C ALA A 124 -9.37 -10.81 -8.00
N LYS A 125 -10.05 -10.46 -9.10
CA LYS A 125 -11.44 -9.96 -9.09
C LYS A 125 -12.42 -10.87 -8.34
N SER A 126 -12.18 -12.18 -8.37
CA SER A 126 -13.00 -13.17 -7.65
C SER A 126 -12.93 -13.05 -6.13
N GLN A 127 -11.90 -12.38 -5.59
CA GLN A 127 -11.71 -12.19 -4.15
C GLN A 127 -12.29 -10.86 -3.64
N TRP A 128 -12.61 -9.92 -4.53
CA TRP A 128 -13.15 -8.61 -4.14
C TRP A 128 -14.42 -8.68 -3.29
N PRO A 129 -15.39 -9.59 -3.55
CA PRO A 129 -16.57 -9.72 -2.69
C PRO A 129 -16.25 -10.11 -1.24
N VAL A 130 -15.13 -10.81 -1.01
CA VAL A 130 -14.70 -11.25 0.32
C VAL A 130 -13.89 -10.15 1.01
N LEU A 131 -12.98 -9.52 0.29
CA LEU A 131 -12.09 -8.49 0.85
C LEU A 131 -12.81 -7.16 1.12
N TYR A 132 -13.89 -6.89 0.37
CA TYR A 132 -14.62 -5.62 0.39
C TYR A 132 -16.13 -5.84 0.55
N GLU A 133 -16.52 -6.82 1.37
CA GLU A 133 -17.91 -7.28 1.53
C GLU A 133 -18.93 -6.15 1.79
N HIS A 134 -18.52 -5.11 2.54
CA HIS A 134 -19.40 -3.99 2.91
C HIS A 134 -19.18 -2.72 2.09
N VAL A 135 -18.33 -2.76 1.06
CA VAL A 135 -18.14 -1.63 0.16
C VAL A 135 -19.25 -1.61 -0.89
N ASP A 136 -19.95 -0.49 -1.01
CA ASP A 136 -20.90 -0.24 -2.08
C ASP A 136 -20.20 -0.27 -3.45
N ARG A 137 -20.42 -1.36 -4.20
CA ARG A 137 -19.77 -1.60 -5.50
C ARG A 137 -20.43 -0.85 -6.67
N ASP A 138 -21.60 -0.25 -6.46
CA ASP A 138 -22.22 0.64 -7.44
C ASP A 138 -21.61 2.04 -7.35
N ARG A 139 -21.15 2.43 -6.15
CA ARG A 139 -20.43 3.68 -5.90
C ARG A 139 -18.92 3.56 -6.10
N VAL A 140 -18.31 2.45 -5.68
CA VAL A 140 -16.85 2.27 -5.67
C VAL A 140 -16.41 1.35 -6.80
N SER A 141 -15.52 1.86 -7.64
CA SER A 141 -14.95 1.11 -8.76
C SER A 141 -13.60 0.48 -8.38
N PHE A 142 -13.22 -0.58 -9.09
CA PHE A 142 -12.02 -1.36 -8.77
C PHE A 142 -11.18 -1.63 -10.02
N SER A 143 -9.86 -1.47 -9.89
CA SER A 143 -8.87 -1.92 -10.87
C SER A 143 -7.93 -2.92 -10.24
N ARG A 144 -7.60 -3.99 -10.97
CA ARG A 144 -6.54 -4.92 -10.55
C ARG A 144 -5.18 -4.34 -10.94
N VAL A 145 -4.27 -4.23 -9.98
CA VAL A 145 -2.87 -3.83 -10.17
C VAL A 145 -1.94 -4.93 -9.68
N LEU A 146 -0.63 -4.80 -9.95
CA LEU A 146 0.37 -5.76 -9.51
C LEU A 146 0.95 -5.39 -8.15
N THR A 147 1.48 -6.38 -7.45
CA THR A 147 2.33 -6.18 -6.27
C THR A 147 3.77 -5.98 -6.72
N GLY A 148 4.49 -5.06 -6.07
CA GLY A 148 5.95 -4.97 -6.19
C GLY A 148 6.48 -4.52 -7.55
N TYR A 149 6.06 -3.34 -8.02
CA TYR A 149 6.74 -2.66 -9.13
C TYR A 149 8.21 -2.36 -8.75
N LEU A 150 9.11 -2.57 -9.71
CA LEU A 150 10.52 -2.22 -9.58
C LEU A 150 10.83 -0.99 -10.41
N ASP A 151 11.49 -0.04 -9.77
CA ASP A 151 12.04 1.15 -10.39
C ASP A 151 13.19 0.82 -11.36
N GLU A 152 13.37 1.60 -12.42
CA GLU A 152 14.50 1.39 -13.36
C GLU A 152 15.85 1.44 -12.65
N ASP A 153 16.03 2.34 -11.68
CA ASP A 153 17.28 2.39 -10.90
C ASP A 153 17.48 1.12 -10.07
N THR A 154 16.40 0.54 -9.56
CA THR A 154 16.47 -0.74 -8.84
C THR A 154 16.85 -1.88 -9.79
N VAL A 155 16.28 -1.90 -11.00
CA VAL A 155 16.62 -2.88 -12.05
C VAL A 155 18.10 -2.74 -12.44
N HIS A 156 18.56 -1.53 -12.78
CA HIS A 156 19.95 -1.28 -13.14
C HIS A 156 20.93 -1.69 -12.04
N ARG A 157 20.60 -1.42 -10.77
CA ARG A 157 21.41 -1.85 -9.63
C ARG A 157 21.46 -3.37 -9.53
N ILE A 158 20.33 -4.06 -9.74
CA ILE A 158 20.28 -5.53 -9.74
C ILE A 158 21.18 -6.08 -10.86
N ASP A 159 21.06 -5.53 -12.07
CA ASP A 159 21.87 -5.94 -13.21
C ASP A 159 23.36 -5.73 -12.97
N ALA A 160 23.75 -4.59 -12.39
CA ALA A 160 25.14 -4.32 -12.01
C ALA A 160 25.68 -5.32 -10.97
N ILE A 161 24.85 -5.72 -9.99
CA ILE A 161 25.21 -6.75 -9.01
C ILE A 161 25.39 -8.13 -9.68
N LEU A 162 24.58 -8.43 -10.70
CA LEU A 162 24.63 -9.71 -11.41
C LEU A 162 25.79 -9.79 -12.40
N ALA A 163 26.16 -8.69 -13.06
CA ALA A 163 27.22 -8.66 -14.06
C ALA A 163 28.58 -9.16 -13.54
N GLY A 164 28.85 -8.97 -12.25
CA GLY A 164 30.10 -9.40 -11.59
C GLY A 164 30.02 -10.77 -10.91
N ARG A 165 28.94 -11.54 -11.07
CA ARG A 165 28.74 -12.80 -10.33
C ARG A 165 28.71 -14.02 -11.26
N PRO A 166 29.33 -15.14 -10.85
CA PRO A 166 29.15 -16.39 -11.58
C PRO A 166 27.68 -16.80 -11.57
N ARG A 167 27.27 -17.52 -12.61
CA ARG A 167 25.93 -18.12 -12.68
C ARG A 167 25.72 -18.99 -11.45
N ARG A 168 24.65 -18.75 -10.71
CA ARG A 168 24.31 -19.56 -9.53
C ARG A 168 23.91 -20.97 -10.01
N ALA A 169 24.35 -21.99 -9.29
CA ALA A 169 23.87 -23.36 -9.48
C ALA A 169 22.42 -23.53 -8.99
N VAL A 170 22.01 -22.68 -8.04
CA VAL A 170 20.68 -22.68 -7.45
C VAL A 170 19.71 -21.91 -8.35
N ASP A 171 18.75 -22.62 -8.94
CA ASP A 171 17.66 -22.01 -9.72
C ASP A 171 16.54 -21.47 -8.80
N ILE A 172 16.28 -22.12 -7.66
CA ILE A 172 15.22 -21.75 -6.72
C ILE A 172 15.77 -21.63 -5.31
N GLY A 173 15.94 -20.38 -4.84
CA GLY A 173 16.23 -20.10 -3.42
C GLY A 173 14.97 -19.68 -2.67
N TYR A 174 14.42 -20.55 -1.82
CA TYR A 174 13.19 -20.25 -1.08
C TYR A 174 13.46 -19.83 0.37
N ARG A 175 13.48 -18.50 0.61
CA ARG A 175 13.71 -17.94 1.94
C ARG A 175 12.41 -17.86 2.73
N THR A 176 12.21 -18.79 3.67
CA THR A 176 11.13 -18.71 4.67
C THR A 176 11.69 -18.89 6.08
N GLY A 177 11.04 -18.28 7.07
CA GLY A 177 11.28 -18.62 8.47
C GLY A 177 10.57 -19.93 8.87
N PRO A 178 10.87 -20.47 10.05
CA PRO A 178 10.10 -21.58 10.60
C PRO A 178 8.63 -21.18 10.71
N ALA A 179 7.74 -21.99 10.12
CA ALA A 179 6.31 -21.74 10.20
C ALA A 179 5.84 -21.78 11.66
N LYS A 180 5.01 -20.81 12.03
CA LYS A 180 4.35 -20.79 13.34
C LYS A 180 3.02 -21.54 13.21
N PRO A 181 2.78 -22.64 13.95
CA PRO A 181 1.59 -23.47 13.74
C PRO A 181 0.26 -22.73 13.81
N PHE A 182 0.17 -21.68 14.63
CA PHE A 182 -1.05 -20.86 14.78
C PHE A 182 -1.42 -20.05 13.51
N LEU A 183 -0.54 -19.97 12.52
CA LEU A 183 -0.84 -19.34 11.22
C LEU A 183 -1.49 -20.32 10.22
N GLY A 184 -1.72 -21.57 10.64
CA GLY A 184 -2.47 -22.56 9.87
C GLY A 184 -1.71 -23.19 8.71
N ARG A 185 -2.41 -24.04 7.95
CA ARG A 185 -1.84 -24.88 6.88
C ARG A 185 -1.08 -24.09 5.81
N HIS A 186 -1.58 -22.92 5.40
CA HIS A 186 -0.92 -22.10 4.38
C HIS A 186 0.44 -21.55 4.83
N ALA A 187 0.60 -21.25 6.11
CA ALA A 187 1.91 -20.85 6.63
C ALA A 187 2.87 -22.04 6.69
N MET A 188 2.38 -23.22 7.09
CA MET A 188 3.15 -24.47 7.09
C MET A 188 3.64 -24.85 5.70
N LEU A 189 2.82 -24.63 4.66
CA LEU A 189 3.17 -24.92 3.26
C LEU A 189 4.44 -24.20 2.82
N LYS A 190 4.72 -22.98 3.32
CA LYS A 190 5.95 -22.26 2.98
C LYS A 190 7.19 -23.04 3.42
N THR A 191 7.19 -23.56 4.65
CA THR A 191 8.30 -24.40 5.14
C THR A 191 8.40 -25.71 4.35
N GLN A 192 7.28 -26.34 4.01
CA GLN A 192 7.28 -27.56 3.19
C GLN A 192 7.90 -27.33 1.80
N VAL A 193 7.56 -26.21 1.15
CA VAL A 193 8.17 -25.82 -0.13
C VAL A 193 9.67 -25.58 0.04
N ALA A 194 10.08 -24.92 1.13
CA ALA A 194 11.50 -24.68 1.42
C ALA A 194 12.28 -25.99 1.59
N ASP A 195 11.69 -26.97 2.28
CA ASP A 195 12.31 -28.27 2.51
C ASP A 195 12.41 -29.09 1.22
N ALA A 196 11.45 -28.92 0.30
CA ALA A 196 11.46 -29.60 -1.00
C ALA A 196 12.53 -29.06 -1.98
N VAL A 197 13.01 -27.83 -1.78
CA VAL A 197 14.03 -27.17 -2.62
C VAL A 197 15.33 -26.92 -1.86
N ARG A 198 15.52 -27.61 -0.72
CA ARG A 198 16.71 -27.48 0.10
C ARG A 198 17.88 -28.16 -0.60
N GLU A 199 18.92 -27.39 -0.93
CA GLU A 199 20.25 -27.89 -1.30
C GLU A 199 21.10 -28.16 -0.05
#